data_AF-X0T8B7-F1
#
_entry.id   AF-X0T8B7-F1
#
_cell.length_a   1.000
_cell.length_b   1.000
_cell.length_c   1.000
_cell.angle_alpha   90.00
_cell.angle_beta   90.00
_cell.angle_gamma   90.00
#
_symmetry.space_group_name_H-M   'P 1'
#
loop_
_entity.id
_entity.type
_entity.pdbx_description
1 polymer ?
#
loop_
_entity_poly.entity_id
_entity_poly.type
_entity_poly.pdbx_seq_one_letter_code
_entity_poly.pdbx_strand_id
1 'polypeptide(L)'
;MEKNRFYVTTAIDYTNDVIHIGHAYQKVLADILYRYHKLIGDDAYFLTGTDNHGGKTEEGAEKAGIPIEKFSKKISDEDEEQLKVLNIKPSRFIRTIDPDHKKTVYKLYKKIKASGDIYLGKYEGLYCLGCEEFKTRRDLVDDKCLDHPTVHLETLAEDNYFFKLSKYQDFVTKHIEKYPEFVQPEGRRKEVLSFLKNEPLKDTPISRPKVKWGIPFPEDKSHTFYVWFEALINYVTGAPAKYWPADVHVLGKDNLRFHKGEFRP
;
A
#
# COMPACT_ATOMS: atom_id res chain seq x y z
N MET A 1 -16.31 -31.27 12.36
CA MET A 1 -16.07 -30.56 11.08
C MET A 1 -14.71 -29.90 11.21
N GLU A 2 -13.80 -30.09 10.25
CA GLU A 2 -12.54 -29.34 10.25
C GLU A 2 -12.85 -27.85 10.19
N LYS A 3 -12.20 -27.08 11.08
CA LYS A 3 -12.40 -25.64 11.16
C LYS A 3 -11.55 -25.01 10.06
N ASN A 4 -12.17 -24.62 8.94
CA ASN A 4 -11.43 -23.93 7.89
C ASN A 4 -10.99 -22.57 8.40
N ARG A 5 -9.82 -22.13 7.95
CA ARG A 5 -9.24 -20.83 8.32
C ARG A 5 -9.57 -19.82 7.24
N PHE A 6 -10.08 -18.66 7.63
CA PHE A 6 -10.40 -17.57 6.71
C PHE A 6 -9.71 -16.28 7.14
N TYR A 7 -9.00 -15.63 6.23
CA TYR A 7 -8.31 -14.35 6.49
C TYR A 7 -8.70 -13.33 5.43
N VAL A 8 -9.42 -12.29 5.87
CA VAL A 8 -9.82 -11.15 5.04
C VAL A 8 -9.12 -9.88 5.52
N THR A 9 -8.70 -9.03 4.57
CA THR A 9 -8.14 -7.71 4.87
C THR A 9 -8.85 -6.63 4.07
N THR A 10 -8.78 -5.38 4.53
CA THR A 10 -8.97 -4.20 3.67
C THR A 10 -7.62 -3.57 3.35
N ALA A 11 -7.59 -2.64 2.38
CA ALA A 11 -6.55 -1.63 2.36
C ALA A 11 -6.50 -0.85 3.70
N ILE A 12 -5.32 -0.36 4.05
CA ILE A 12 -5.13 0.54 5.20
C ILE A 12 -5.26 1.99 4.73
N ASP A 13 -5.89 2.85 5.52
CA ASP A 13 -6.20 4.24 5.12
C ASP A 13 -5.08 5.20 5.52
N TYR A 14 -4.82 6.21 4.69
CA TYR A 14 -3.83 7.23 5.01
C TYR A 14 -4.27 8.09 6.18
N THR A 15 -3.35 8.37 7.10
CA THR A 15 -3.62 9.28 8.24
C THR A 15 -3.47 10.76 7.89
N ASN A 16 -3.88 11.17 6.69
CA ASN A 16 -3.97 12.57 6.32
C ASN A 16 -5.38 13.15 6.52
N ASP A 17 -6.41 12.29 6.61
CA ASP A 17 -7.80 12.65 6.92
C ASP A 17 -8.57 11.42 7.44
N VAL A 18 -9.78 11.62 7.97
CA VAL A 18 -10.66 10.55 8.49
C VAL A 18 -11.35 9.75 7.39
N ILE A 19 -11.86 8.56 7.70
CA ILE A 19 -12.53 7.72 6.69
C ILE A 19 -13.81 8.35 6.09
N HIS A 20 -13.88 8.34 4.75
CA HIS A 20 -15.10 8.72 4.00
C HIS A 20 -15.89 7.48 3.55
N ILE A 21 -17.02 7.68 2.87
CA ILE A 21 -17.92 6.59 2.43
C ILE A 21 -17.23 5.46 1.62
N GLY A 22 -16.25 5.79 0.79
CA GLY A 22 -15.47 4.79 0.04
C GLY A 22 -14.65 3.84 0.92
N HIS A 23 -14.06 4.33 2.01
CA HIS A 23 -13.35 3.52 3.00
C HIS A 23 -14.33 2.67 3.81
N ALA A 24 -15.45 3.28 4.25
CA ALA A 24 -16.51 2.58 4.97
C ALA A 24 -17.07 1.41 4.16
N TYR A 25 -17.32 1.60 2.86
CA TYR A 25 -17.83 0.56 1.96
C TYR A 25 -16.91 -0.68 1.93
N GLN A 26 -15.59 -0.49 1.77
CA GLN A 26 -14.63 -1.60 1.75
C GLN A 26 -14.64 -2.38 3.08
N LYS A 27 -14.71 -1.66 4.20
CA LYS A 27 -14.72 -2.25 5.54
C LYS A 27 -16.01 -3.00 5.84
N VAL A 28 -17.16 -2.49 5.40
CA VAL A 28 -18.45 -3.19 5.50
C VAL A 28 -18.42 -4.50 4.71
N LEU A 29 -17.88 -4.49 3.48
CA LEU A 29 -17.74 -5.72 2.69
C LEU A 29 -16.85 -6.77 3.38
N ALA A 30 -15.69 -6.35 3.89
CA ALA A 30 -14.80 -7.24 4.62
C ALA A 30 -15.43 -7.78 5.91
N ASP A 31 -16.18 -6.94 6.64
CA ASP A 31 -16.90 -7.34 7.85
C ASP A 31 -18.04 -8.34 7.56
N ILE A 32 -18.76 -8.18 6.45
CA ILE A 32 -19.76 -9.16 5.98
C ILE A 32 -19.10 -10.52 5.73
N LEU A 33 -17.99 -10.56 5.00
CA LEU A 33 -17.24 -11.80 4.75
C LEU A 33 -16.76 -12.43 6.06
N TYR A 34 -16.13 -11.63 6.92
CA TYR A 34 -15.65 -12.07 8.22
C TYR A 34 -16.77 -12.69 9.09
N ARG A 35 -17.92 -12.01 9.20
CA ARG A 35 -19.07 -12.49 9.98
C ARG A 35 -19.71 -13.73 9.37
N TYR A 36 -19.81 -13.78 8.04
CA TYR A 36 -20.31 -14.96 7.34
C TYR A 36 -19.43 -16.19 7.64
N HIS A 37 -18.11 -16.05 7.52
CA HIS A 37 -17.18 -17.14 7.82
C HIS A 37 -17.23 -17.56 9.29
N LYS A 38 -17.35 -16.61 10.24
CA LYS A 38 -17.62 -16.93 11.65
C LYS A 38 -18.94 -17.72 11.83
N LEU A 39 -20.01 -17.33 11.11
CA LEU A 39 -21.33 -17.94 11.22
C LEU A 39 -21.33 -19.41 10.76
N ILE A 40 -20.59 -19.73 9.69
CA ILE A 40 -20.47 -21.10 9.18
C ILE A 40 -19.44 -21.95 9.94
N GLY A 41 -18.79 -21.39 10.96
CA GLY A 41 -17.91 -22.12 11.89
C GLY A 41 -16.41 -21.97 11.63
N ASP A 42 -15.99 -21.15 10.66
CA ASP A 42 -14.58 -20.99 10.31
C ASP A 42 -13.78 -20.22 11.38
N ASP A 43 -12.48 -20.51 11.44
CA ASP A 43 -11.51 -19.68 12.16
C ASP A 43 -11.20 -18.43 11.33
N ALA A 44 -12.14 -17.48 11.34
CA ALA A 44 -12.00 -16.24 10.59
C ALA A 44 -11.15 -15.19 11.33
N TYR A 45 -10.36 -14.44 10.59
CA TYR A 45 -9.58 -13.28 11.03
C TYR A 45 -9.80 -12.12 10.08
N PHE A 46 -10.02 -10.93 10.63
CA PHE A 46 -10.24 -9.70 9.86
C PHE A 46 -9.21 -8.63 10.24
N LEU A 47 -8.43 -8.19 9.26
CA LEU A 47 -7.47 -7.08 9.41
C LEU A 47 -7.95 -5.82 8.69
N THR A 48 -7.86 -4.69 9.37
CA THR A 48 -7.93 -3.34 8.78
C THR A 48 -6.94 -2.44 9.53
N GLY A 49 -6.79 -1.18 9.17
CA GLY A 49 -5.85 -0.30 9.84
C GLY A 49 -5.54 0.98 9.07
N THR A 50 -4.46 1.64 9.48
CA THR A 50 -3.99 2.89 8.89
C THR A 50 -2.54 2.83 8.42
N ASP A 51 -2.29 3.50 7.31
CA ASP A 51 -0.98 3.88 6.82
C ASP A 51 -0.60 5.23 7.43
N ASN A 52 0.31 5.17 8.39
CA ASN A 52 0.67 6.29 9.23
C ASN A 52 1.80 7.14 8.66
N HIS A 53 2.50 6.72 7.60
CA HIS A 53 3.72 7.36 7.08
C HIS A 53 3.47 8.11 5.76
N GLY A 54 4.46 8.91 5.33
CA GLY A 54 4.45 9.59 4.04
C GLY A 54 4.30 11.11 4.08
N GLY A 55 4.63 11.76 2.95
CA GLY A 55 4.62 13.23 2.82
C GLY A 55 3.27 13.86 3.07
N LYS A 56 2.17 13.24 2.63
CA LYS A 56 0.81 13.74 2.89
C LYS A 56 0.46 13.83 4.38
N THR A 57 0.97 12.90 5.19
CA THR A 57 0.80 12.96 6.65
C THR A 57 1.68 14.06 7.26
N GLU A 58 2.87 14.30 6.71
CA GLU A 58 3.72 15.45 7.08
C GLU A 58 3.01 16.77 6.82
N GLU A 59 2.51 16.97 5.60
CA GLU A 59 1.77 18.18 5.25
C GLU A 59 0.53 18.39 6.13
N GLY A 60 -0.22 17.32 6.40
CA GLY A 60 -1.41 17.37 7.25
C GLY A 60 -1.07 17.83 8.68
N ALA A 61 0.00 17.28 9.24
CA ALA A 61 0.50 17.65 10.56
C ALA A 61 0.98 19.11 10.60
N GLU A 62 1.71 19.56 9.59
CA GLU A 62 2.18 20.95 9.45
C GLU A 62 1.01 21.94 9.35
N LYS A 63 0.03 21.66 8.49
CA LYS A 63 -1.19 22.48 8.34
C LYS A 63 -2.00 22.55 9.63
N ALA A 64 -2.04 21.46 10.41
CA ALA A 64 -2.72 21.40 11.69
C ALA A 64 -1.92 22.06 12.84
N GLY A 65 -0.62 22.31 12.66
CA GLY A 65 0.27 22.82 13.71
C GLY A 65 0.48 21.82 14.87
N ILE A 66 0.37 20.51 14.59
CA ILE A 66 0.45 19.44 15.60
C ILE A 66 1.69 18.57 15.30
N PRO A 67 2.45 18.10 16.31
CA PRO A 67 3.51 17.11 16.08
C PRO A 67 3.00 15.88 15.33
N ILE A 68 3.75 15.45 14.32
CA ILE A 68 3.31 14.43 13.36
C ILE A 68 2.92 13.09 14.00
N GLU A 69 3.64 12.67 15.04
CA GLU A 69 3.31 11.47 15.82
C GLU A 69 1.92 11.58 16.43
N LYS A 70 1.58 12.76 16.96
CA LYS A 70 0.28 13.04 17.58
C LYS A 70 -0.81 13.18 16.53
N PHE A 71 -0.52 13.84 15.41
CA PHE A 71 -1.46 14.00 14.30
C PHE A 71 -1.85 12.65 13.70
N SER A 72 -0.86 11.85 13.31
CA SER A 72 -1.07 10.53 12.72
C SER A 72 -1.79 9.58 13.69
N LYS A 73 -1.42 9.58 14.98
CA LYS A 73 -2.11 8.77 15.99
C LYS A 73 -3.56 9.22 16.18
N LYS A 74 -3.82 10.53 16.25
CA LYS A 74 -5.17 11.08 16.44
C LYS A 74 -6.11 10.59 15.33
N ILE A 75 -5.67 10.67 14.08
CA ILE A 75 -6.49 10.22 12.94
C ILE A 75 -6.73 8.71 12.99
N SER A 76 -5.71 7.90 13.30
CA SER A 76 -5.92 6.46 13.51
C SER A 76 -6.93 6.15 14.61
N ASP A 77 -6.92 6.91 15.72
CA ASP A 77 -7.87 6.71 16.81
C ASP A 77 -9.30 7.13 16.39
N GLU A 78 -9.44 8.21 15.61
CA GLU A 78 -10.71 8.65 15.04
C GLU A 78 -11.29 7.63 14.04
N ASP A 79 -10.46 7.07 13.16
CA ASP A 79 -10.85 6.01 12.23
C ASP A 79 -11.33 4.76 12.98
N GLU A 80 -10.59 4.32 14.01
CA GLU A 80 -10.97 3.18 14.84
C GLU A 80 -12.30 3.41 15.59
N GLU A 81 -12.57 4.65 16.02
CA GLU A 81 -13.86 5.03 16.61
C GLU A 81 -15.00 4.98 15.58
N GLN A 82 -14.76 5.45 14.35
CA GLN A 82 -15.74 5.42 13.27
C GLN A 82 -16.13 3.98 12.89
N LEU A 83 -15.22 3.00 13.04
CA LEU A 83 -15.57 1.58 12.89
C LEU A 83 -16.63 1.13 13.90
N LYS A 84 -16.59 1.65 15.13
CA LYS A 84 -17.57 1.29 16.17
C LYS A 84 -18.96 1.78 15.80
N VAL A 85 -19.06 2.97 15.21
CA VAL A 85 -20.33 3.53 14.69
C VAL A 85 -20.92 2.64 13.60
N LEU A 86 -20.07 2.08 12.74
CA LEU A 86 -20.45 1.13 11.69
C LEU A 86 -20.70 -0.30 12.22
N ASN A 87 -20.53 -0.54 13.52
CA ASN A 87 -20.54 -1.87 14.14
C ASN A 87 -19.54 -2.84 13.50
N ILE A 88 -18.39 -2.33 13.06
CA ILE A 88 -17.31 -3.11 12.49
C ILE A 88 -16.29 -3.41 13.59
N LYS A 89 -15.94 -4.69 13.75
CA LYS A 89 -15.03 -5.16 14.81
C LYS A 89 -13.93 -6.04 14.21
N PRO A 90 -12.85 -5.43 13.67
CA PRO A 90 -11.74 -6.21 13.13
C PRO A 90 -11.06 -7.01 14.23
N SER A 91 -10.41 -8.11 13.84
CA SER A 91 -9.56 -8.90 14.75
C SER A 91 -8.29 -8.15 15.14
N ARG A 92 -7.81 -7.25 14.27
CA ARG A 92 -6.76 -6.26 14.58
C ARG A 92 -6.98 -5.00 13.75
N PHE A 93 -6.75 -3.85 14.40
CA PHE A 93 -6.55 -2.57 13.73
C PHE A 93 -5.04 -2.26 13.73
N ILE A 94 -4.35 -2.49 12.61
CA ILE A 94 -2.90 -2.28 12.51
C ILE A 94 -2.58 -0.80 12.24
N ARG A 95 -1.50 -0.29 12.83
CA ARG A 95 -0.95 1.02 12.50
C ARG A 95 0.48 0.80 11.97
N THR A 96 0.90 1.44 10.88
CA THR A 96 2.27 1.21 10.34
C THR A 96 3.37 1.75 11.27
N ILE A 97 3.00 2.59 12.25
CA ILE A 97 3.86 2.98 13.38
C ILE A 97 4.04 1.89 14.45
N ASP A 98 3.31 0.78 14.38
CA ASP A 98 3.42 -0.31 15.36
C ASP A 98 4.84 -0.93 15.35
N PRO A 99 5.44 -1.22 16.53
CA PRO A 99 6.80 -1.78 16.60
C PRO A 99 6.98 -3.12 15.88
N ASP A 100 5.96 -3.97 15.87
CA ASP A 100 6.00 -5.28 15.20
C ASP A 100 5.94 -5.16 13.68
N HIS A 101 5.27 -4.14 13.16
CA HIS A 101 5.26 -3.80 11.75
C HIS A 101 6.66 -3.41 11.28
N LYS A 102 7.29 -2.44 11.95
CA LYS A 102 8.67 -2.04 11.68
C LYS A 102 9.65 -3.23 11.70
N LYS A 103 9.51 -4.12 12.68
CA LYS A 103 10.32 -5.35 12.78
C LYS A 103 10.10 -6.29 11.58
N THR A 104 8.86 -6.43 11.12
CA THR A 104 8.49 -7.29 9.99
C THR A 104 8.99 -6.71 8.66
N VAL A 105 8.88 -5.40 8.47
CA VAL A 105 9.45 -4.66 7.31
C VAL A 105 10.95 -4.93 7.21
N TYR A 106 11.71 -4.72 8.28
CA TYR A 106 13.15 -5.01 8.27
C TYR A 106 13.48 -6.48 8.01
N LYS A 107 12.67 -7.42 8.53
CA LYS A 107 12.88 -8.85 8.31
C LYS A 107 12.65 -9.22 6.84
N LEU A 108 11.60 -8.71 6.22
CA LEU A 108 11.31 -8.96 4.80
C LEU A 108 12.35 -8.30 3.91
N TYR A 109 12.71 -7.04 4.20
CA TYR A 109 13.78 -6.31 3.53
C TYR A 109 15.09 -7.12 3.48
N LYS A 110 15.54 -7.64 4.63
CA LYS A 110 16.78 -8.44 4.70
C LYS A 110 16.73 -9.67 3.79
N LYS A 111 15.55 -10.31 3.64
CA LYS A 111 15.38 -11.46 2.74
C LYS A 111 15.44 -11.04 1.27
N ILE A 112 14.76 -9.96 0.89
CA ILE A 112 14.78 -9.44 -0.48
C ILE A 112 16.18 -8.94 -0.86
N LYS A 113 16.89 -8.32 0.08
CA LYS A 113 18.29 -7.94 -0.12
C LYS A 113 19.16 -9.17 -0.38
N ALA A 114 19.01 -10.22 0.44
CA ALA A 114 19.79 -11.44 0.32
C ALA A 114 19.56 -12.20 -1.00
N SER A 115 18.42 -11.99 -1.69
CA SER A 115 18.19 -12.54 -3.03
C SER A 115 18.83 -11.73 -4.16
N GLY A 116 19.48 -10.60 -3.87
CA GLY A 116 20.14 -9.75 -4.86
C GLY A 116 19.17 -8.88 -5.67
N ASP A 117 17.94 -8.70 -5.16
CA ASP A 117 16.86 -7.99 -5.84
C ASP A 117 16.75 -6.52 -5.43
N ILE A 118 17.72 -6.01 -4.66
CA ILE A 118 17.81 -4.59 -4.26
C ILE A 118 19.09 -3.99 -4.83
N TYR A 119 18.98 -2.80 -5.42
CA TYR A 119 20.12 -2.04 -5.93
C TYR A 119 19.89 -0.53 -5.75
N LEU A 120 20.98 0.24 -5.63
CA LEU A 120 20.91 1.70 -5.68
C LEU A 120 20.86 2.13 -7.15
N GLY A 121 19.89 2.96 -7.51
CA GLY A 121 19.73 3.50 -8.85
C GLY A 121 19.37 4.97 -8.80
N LYS A 122 19.61 5.68 -9.90
CA LYS A 122 19.19 7.06 -10.06
C LYS A 122 17.88 7.09 -10.83
N TYR A 123 16.87 7.74 -10.27
CA TYR A 123 15.64 8.07 -10.99
C TYR A 123 15.71 9.51 -11.46
N GLU A 124 15.34 9.76 -12.71
CA GLU A 124 15.18 11.11 -13.25
C GLU A 124 13.82 11.20 -13.93
N GLY A 125 13.00 12.16 -13.54
CA GLY A 125 11.65 12.32 -14.07
C GLY A 125 11.07 13.70 -13.84
N LEU A 126 10.02 14.00 -14.60
CA LEU A 126 9.20 15.20 -14.40
C LEU A 126 8.36 15.01 -13.14
N TYR A 127 8.50 15.90 -12.17
CA TYR A 127 7.82 15.86 -10.89
C TYR A 127 6.80 16.99 -10.81
N CYS A 128 5.56 16.67 -10.47
CA CYS A 128 4.54 17.67 -10.22
C CYS A 128 4.46 17.95 -8.72
N LEU A 129 4.86 19.14 -8.29
CA LEU A 129 4.77 19.57 -6.89
C LEU A 129 3.33 19.52 -6.36
N GLY A 130 2.32 19.81 -7.19
CA GLY A 130 0.92 19.75 -6.76
C GLY A 130 0.41 18.32 -6.52
N CYS A 131 0.94 17.33 -7.24
CA CYS A 131 0.57 15.93 -7.04
C CYS A 131 1.51 15.18 -6.09
N GLU A 132 2.67 15.76 -5.81
CA GLU A 132 3.82 15.11 -5.16
C GLU A 132 4.24 13.78 -5.82
N GLU A 133 4.04 13.65 -7.12
CA GLU A 133 4.39 12.44 -7.86
C GLU A 133 5.17 12.76 -9.13
N PHE A 134 5.99 11.79 -9.53
CA PHE A 134 6.56 11.78 -10.86
C PHE A 134 5.50 11.49 -11.91
N LYS A 135 5.51 12.29 -12.96
CA LYS A 135 4.59 12.25 -14.08
C LYS A 135 5.22 11.51 -15.24
N THR A 136 4.46 10.58 -15.80
CA THR A 136 4.80 9.95 -17.08
C THR A 136 4.24 10.78 -18.22
N ARG A 137 4.67 10.54 -19.46
CA ARG A 137 4.12 11.24 -20.65
C ARG A 137 2.60 11.18 -20.76
N ARG A 138 1.95 10.13 -20.22
CA ARG A 138 0.50 9.98 -20.25
C ARG A 138 -0.21 10.86 -19.22
N ASP A 139 0.50 11.29 -18.18
CA ASP A 139 -0.02 12.18 -17.13
C ASP A 139 0.11 13.66 -17.52
N LEU A 140 0.58 13.95 -18.75
CA LEU A 140 0.87 15.28 -19.26
C LEU A 140 0.00 15.64 -20.47
N VAL A 141 -0.45 16.89 -20.53
CA VAL A 141 -1.03 17.52 -21.72
C VAL A 141 -0.27 18.82 -21.96
N ASP A 142 0.29 18.99 -23.16
CA ASP A 142 1.16 20.12 -23.52
C ASP A 142 2.30 20.35 -22.49
N ASP A 143 2.96 19.26 -22.10
CA ASP A 143 4.04 19.22 -21.09
C ASP A 143 3.65 19.77 -19.70
N LYS A 144 2.35 19.78 -19.39
CA LYS A 144 1.81 20.20 -18.08
C LYS A 144 1.08 19.06 -17.40
N CYS A 145 1.12 19.03 -16.07
CA CYS A 145 0.38 18.05 -15.28
C CYS A 145 -1.12 18.16 -15.56
N LEU A 146 -1.77 17.03 -15.87
CA LEU A 146 -3.23 16.94 -16.04
C LEU A 146 -4.01 17.52 -14.85
N ASP A 147 -3.61 17.13 -13.64
CA ASP A 147 -4.31 17.54 -12.41
C ASP A 147 -3.96 18.97 -11.97
N HIS A 148 -2.82 19.50 -12.42
CA HIS A 148 -2.26 20.78 -12.00
C HIS A 148 -1.62 21.52 -13.18
N PRO A 149 -2.43 21.98 -14.15
CA PRO A 149 -1.91 22.55 -15.41
C PRO A 149 -1.17 23.88 -15.21
N THR A 150 -1.34 24.53 -14.06
CA THR A 150 -0.66 25.77 -13.69
C THR A 150 0.63 25.54 -12.90
N VAL A 151 0.88 24.32 -12.44
CA VAL A 151 2.09 23.97 -11.67
C VAL A 151 3.20 23.57 -12.64
N HIS A 152 4.38 24.21 -12.47
CA HIS A 152 5.56 23.86 -13.25
C HIS A 152 6.06 22.46 -12.85
N LEU A 153 6.38 21.64 -13.85
CA LEU A 153 7.01 20.34 -13.64
C LEU A 153 8.51 20.52 -13.48
N GLU A 154 9.06 20.02 -12.39
CA GLU A 154 10.50 20.04 -12.16
C GLU A 154 11.13 18.74 -12.65
N THR A 155 12.30 18.80 -13.29
CA THR A 155 13.09 17.59 -13.51
C THR A 155 13.85 17.29 -12.23
N LEU A 156 13.40 16.28 -11.48
CA LEU A 156 14.08 15.84 -10.27
C LEU A 156 14.86 14.56 -10.56
N ALA A 157 16.10 14.55 -10.09
CA ALA A 157 16.97 13.39 -10.12
C ALA A 157 17.28 12.98 -8.68
N GLU A 158 16.84 11.79 -8.30
CA GLU A 158 17.01 11.26 -6.94
C GLU A 158 17.63 9.87 -7.01
N ASP A 159 18.68 9.67 -6.23
CA ASP A 159 19.16 8.33 -5.94
C ASP A 159 18.14 7.65 -5.04
N ASN A 160 17.70 6.46 -5.40
CA ASN A 160 16.74 5.67 -4.64
C ASN A 160 17.19 4.21 -4.64
N TYR A 161 16.84 3.47 -3.59
CA TYR A 161 16.99 2.03 -3.60
C TYR A 161 15.81 1.43 -4.35
N PHE A 162 16.07 0.52 -5.27
CA PHE A 162 15.08 -0.11 -6.14
C PHE A 162 14.95 -1.59 -5.84
N PHE A 163 13.73 -2.09 -5.94
CA PHE A 163 13.42 -3.51 -6.04
C PHE A 163 13.28 -3.91 -7.51
N LYS A 164 13.93 -5.02 -7.89
CA LYS A 164 13.93 -5.59 -9.24
C LYS A 164 12.59 -6.24 -9.62
N LEU A 165 11.51 -5.46 -9.59
CA LEU A 165 10.16 -5.94 -9.90
C LEU A 165 10.05 -6.47 -11.34
N SER A 166 10.79 -5.89 -12.28
CA SER A 166 10.83 -6.33 -13.69
C SER A 166 11.18 -7.81 -13.84
N LYS A 167 12.07 -8.33 -12.97
CA LYS A 167 12.48 -9.74 -12.91
C LYS A 167 11.30 -10.71 -12.70
N TYR A 168 10.20 -10.23 -12.09
CA TYR A 168 9.04 -11.05 -11.73
C TYR A 168 7.88 -10.97 -12.72
N GLN A 169 8.03 -10.26 -13.84
CA GLN A 169 7.02 -10.11 -14.90
C GLN A 169 6.37 -11.44 -15.29
N ASP A 170 7.18 -12.42 -15.71
CA ASP A 170 6.70 -13.71 -16.20
C ASP A 170 6.00 -14.50 -15.10
N PHE A 171 6.52 -14.44 -13.88
CA PHE A 171 5.95 -15.12 -12.73
C PHE A 171 4.55 -14.59 -12.43
N VAL A 172 4.40 -13.26 -12.31
CA VAL A 172 3.12 -12.61 -11.99
C VAL A 172 2.11 -12.85 -13.10
N THR A 173 2.51 -12.70 -14.36
CA THR A 173 1.64 -12.90 -15.53
C THR A 173 1.10 -14.33 -15.56
N LYS A 174 1.98 -15.33 -15.48
CA LYS A 174 1.59 -16.76 -15.48
C LYS A 174 0.73 -17.13 -14.27
N HIS A 175 0.97 -16.51 -13.12
CA HIS A 175 0.16 -16.76 -11.92
C HIS A 175 -1.29 -16.33 -12.13
N ILE A 176 -1.53 -15.11 -12.63
CA ILE A 176 -2.88 -14.56 -12.85
C ILE A 176 -3.59 -15.28 -14.02
N GLU A 177 -2.84 -15.77 -15.00
CA GLU A 177 -3.39 -16.63 -16.05
C GLU A 177 -3.82 -18.00 -15.52
N LYS A 178 -2.99 -18.61 -14.66
CA LYS A 178 -3.23 -19.95 -14.09
C LYS A 178 -4.36 -19.97 -13.05
N TYR A 179 -4.53 -18.89 -12.28
CA TYR A 179 -5.53 -18.76 -11.22
C TYR A 179 -6.49 -17.61 -11.53
N PRO A 180 -7.55 -17.84 -12.33
CA PRO A 180 -8.48 -16.78 -12.75
C PRO A 180 -9.19 -16.06 -11.59
N GLU A 181 -9.34 -16.73 -10.45
CA GLU A 181 -9.96 -16.22 -9.23
C GLU A 181 -9.04 -15.32 -8.39
N PHE A 182 -7.75 -15.23 -8.71
CA PHE A 182 -6.76 -14.45 -7.96
C PHE A 182 -7.04 -12.94 -8.00
N VAL A 183 -7.62 -12.45 -9.11
CA VAL A 183 -8.10 -11.07 -9.24
C VAL A 183 -9.58 -11.10 -9.59
N GLN A 184 -10.39 -10.43 -8.79
CA GLN A 184 -11.83 -10.31 -9.02
C GLN A 184 -12.28 -8.85 -8.92
N PRO A 185 -13.33 -8.45 -9.66
CA PRO A 185 -14.07 -9.24 -10.66
C PRO A 185 -13.29 -9.44 -11.98
N GLU A 186 -13.79 -10.31 -12.87
CA GLU A 186 -13.11 -10.67 -14.13
C GLU A 186 -12.74 -9.45 -15.01
N GLY A 187 -13.53 -8.37 -14.99
CA GLY A 187 -13.17 -7.13 -15.66
C GLY A 187 -11.83 -6.54 -15.17
N ARG A 188 -11.58 -6.56 -13.86
CA ARG A 188 -10.31 -6.10 -13.25
C ARG A 188 -9.16 -7.04 -13.57
N ARG A 189 -9.41 -8.34 -13.59
CA ARG A 189 -8.42 -9.32 -14.05
C ARG A 189 -7.97 -9.06 -15.48
N LYS A 190 -8.91 -8.80 -16.39
CA LYS A 190 -8.61 -8.47 -17.79
C LYS A 190 -7.79 -7.19 -17.92
N GLU A 191 -8.12 -6.15 -17.14
CA GLU A 191 -7.31 -4.92 -17.08
C GLU A 191 -5.87 -5.19 -16.64
N VAL A 192 -5.69 -5.99 -15.58
CA VAL A 192 -4.36 -6.35 -15.06
C VAL A 192 -3.56 -7.16 -16.07
N LEU A 193 -4.16 -8.20 -16.67
CA LEU A 193 -3.49 -9.01 -17.69
C LEU A 193 -3.16 -8.20 -18.94
N SER A 194 -4.05 -7.29 -19.35
CA SER A 194 -3.79 -6.39 -20.48
C SER A 194 -2.57 -5.50 -20.19
N PHE A 195 -2.49 -4.91 -18.99
CA PHE A 195 -1.32 -4.14 -18.57
C PHE A 195 -0.03 -4.99 -18.61
N LEU A 196 -0.03 -6.15 -17.96
CA LEU A 196 1.15 -7.01 -17.88
C LEU A 196 1.63 -7.54 -19.25
N LYS A 197 0.71 -7.68 -20.22
CA LYS A 197 1.06 -8.15 -21.58
C LYS A 197 1.56 -7.03 -22.49
N ASN A 198 1.09 -5.80 -22.27
CA ASN A 198 1.39 -4.67 -23.14
C ASN A 198 2.53 -3.80 -22.63
N GLU A 199 2.84 -3.85 -21.33
CA GLU A 199 3.83 -2.99 -20.69
C GLU A 199 4.77 -3.80 -19.79
N PRO A 200 6.11 -3.67 -19.94
CA PRO A 200 7.04 -4.30 -19.04
C PRO A 200 6.97 -3.65 -17.65
N LEU A 201 6.89 -4.47 -16.61
CA LEU A 201 7.03 -4.06 -15.22
C LEU A 201 8.36 -3.32 -15.06
N LYS A 202 8.29 -2.15 -14.45
CA LYS A 202 9.47 -1.35 -14.12
C LYS A 202 9.93 -1.69 -12.71
N ASP A 203 11.23 -1.58 -12.49
CA ASP A 203 11.79 -1.67 -11.14
C ASP A 203 11.24 -0.53 -10.29
N THR A 204 10.86 -0.86 -9.06
CA THR A 204 10.11 0.04 -8.19
C THR A 204 11.02 0.58 -7.09
N PRO A 205 11.03 1.90 -6.85
CA PRO A 205 11.82 2.45 -5.76
C PRO A 205 11.19 2.08 -4.41
N ILE A 206 12.00 1.54 -3.51
CA ILE A 206 11.61 1.09 -2.16
C ILE A 206 12.10 2.02 -1.06
N SER A 207 12.79 3.12 -1.41
CA SER A 207 13.17 4.17 -0.47
C SER A 207 12.95 5.57 -1.07
N ARG A 208 12.98 6.61 -0.22
CA ARG A 208 12.98 8.03 -0.61
C ARG A 208 13.86 8.86 0.33
N PRO A 209 14.62 9.85 -0.18
CA PRO A 209 15.47 10.71 0.66
C PRO A 209 14.73 11.90 1.30
N LYS A 210 13.63 12.36 0.69
CA LYS A 210 12.97 13.62 1.09
C LYS A 210 11.84 13.46 2.11
N VAL A 211 11.26 12.27 2.23
CA VAL A 211 10.18 11.97 3.17
C VAL A 211 10.81 11.56 4.50
N LYS A 212 10.63 12.37 5.55
CA LYS A 212 11.28 12.11 6.85
C LYS A 212 10.42 11.22 7.75
N TRP A 213 9.10 11.29 7.58
CA TRP A 213 8.14 10.53 8.33
C TRP A 213 7.90 9.16 7.70
N GLY A 214 8.73 8.21 8.11
CA GLY A 214 8.69 6.84 7.63
C GLY A 214 9.61 5.93 8.43
N ILE A 215 9.62 4.64 8.09
CA ILE A 215 10.56 3.69 8.67
C ILE A 215 11.96 3.98 8.10
N PRO A 216 12.99 4.26 8.93
CA PRO A 216 14.33 4.55 8.44
C PRO A 216 14.90 3.39 7.61
N PHE A 217 15.51 3.72 6.48
CA PHE A 217 16.12 2.73 5.61
C PHE A 217 17.42 2.19 6.24
N PRO A 218 17.68 0.87 6.27
CA PRO A 218 18.80 0.31 7.02
C PRO A 218 20.20 0.72 6.55
N GLU A 219 20.35 1.00 5.25
CA GLU A 219 21.66 1.22 4.62
C GLU A 219 22.02 2.69 4.51
N ASP A 220 21.01 3.55 4.48
CA ASP A 220 21.18 4.98 4.35
C ASP A 220 20.16 5.68 5.25
N LYS A 221 20.66 6.34 6.29
CA LYS A 221 19.82 7.05 7.26
C LYS A 221 19.20 8.32 6.70
N SER A 222 19.68 8.82 5.55
CA SER A 222 19.02 9.92 4.84
C SER A 222 17.78 9.44 4.09
N HIS A 223 17.56 8.13 3.99
CA HIS A 223 16.39 7.53 3.37
C HIS A 223 15.39 6.97 4.38
N THR A 224 14.11 7.01 4.02
CA THR A 224 13.05 6.19 4.60
C THR A 224 12.56 5.16 3.59
N PHE A 225 11.95 4.07 4.05
CA PHE A 225 11.22 3.16 3.17
C PHE A 225 10.11 3.91 2.45
N TYR A 226 9.97 3.64 1.15
CA TYR A 226 8.84 4.14 0.38
C TYR A 226 7.54 3.56 0.94
N VAL A 227 6.57 4.44 1.21
CA VAL A 227 5.31 4.14 1.89
C VAL A 227 4.65 2.86 1.35
N TRP A 228 4.54 2.71 0.03
CA TRP A 228 3.91 1.52 -0.55
C TRP A 228 4.67 0.21 -0.30
N PHE A 229 6.00 0.25 -0.17
CA PHE A 229 6.77 -0.95 0.13
C PHE A 229 6.49 -1.46 1.53
N GLU A 230 6.44 -0.56 2.52
CA GLU A 230 6.19 -0.95 3.92
C GLU A 230 4.71 -1.18 4.21
N ALA A 231 3.82 -0.33 3.68
CA ALA A 231 2.38 -0.45 3.83
C ALA A 231 1.87 -1.83 3.38
N LEU A 232 2.31 -2.36 2.23
CA LEU A 232 1.88 -3.69 1.76
C LEU A 232 2.29 -4.84 2.71
N ILE A 233 3.29 -4.65 3.56
CA ILE A 233 3.75 -5.66 4.54
C ILE A 233 2.80 -5.74 5.74
N ASN A 234 1.84 -4.80 5.88
CA ASN A 234 0.82 -4.82 6.92
C ASN A 234 0.03 -6.14 6.88
N TYR A 235 -0.26 -6.69 5.70
CA TYR A 235 -1.05 -7.92 5.57
C TYR A 235 -0.37 -9.15 6.17
N VAL A 236 0.96 -9.18 6.17
CA VAL A 236 1.76 -10.23 6.81
C VAL A 236 1.94 -9.96 8.30
N THR A 237 2.11 -8.69 8.67
CA THR A 237 2.29 -8.28 10.08
C THR A 237 1.01 -8.46 10.89
N GLY A 238 -0.12 -8.07 10.31
CA GLY A 238 -1.37 -7.81 11.01
C GLY A 238 -2.11 -9.06 11.47
N ALA A 239 -1.65 -10.26 11.09
CA ALA A 239 -2.26 -11.50 11.52
C ALA A 239 -1.20 -12.51 12.03
N PRO A 240 -1.55 -13.36 13.01
CA PRO A 240 -0.75 -14.52 13.37
C PRO A 240 -0.41 -15.38 12.14
N ALA A 241 0.79 -15.97 12.12
CA ALA A 241 1.30 -16.71 10.95
C ALA A 241 0.36 -17.82 10.44
N LYS A 242 -0.46 -18.42 11.31
CA LYS A 242 -1.46 -19.42 10.92
C LYS A 242 -2.51 -18.92 9.93
N TYR A 243 -2.74 -17.59 9.86
CA TYR A 243 -3.69 -16.95 8.96
C TYR A 243 -3.10 -16.59 7.58
N TRP A 244 -1.79 -16.77 7.36
CA TRP A 244 -1.17 -16.52 6.05
C TRP A 244 -1.15 -17.80 5.18
N PRO A 245 -1.41 -17.73 3.86
CA PRO A 245 -1.73 -16.55 3.03
C PRO A 245 -3.13 -15.99 3.30
N ALA A 246 -3.40 -14.71 3.02
CA ALA A 246 -4.77 -14.20 3.06
C ALA A 246 -5.66 -14.87 2.01
N ASP A 247 -6.94 -15.07 2.34
CA ASP A 247 -7.93 -15.61 1.41
C ASP A 247 -8.51 -14.50 0.53
N VAL A 248 -8.68 -13.29 1.10
CA VAL A 248 -9.21 -12.12 0.37
C VAL A 248 -8.54 -10.83 0.82
N HIS A 249 -8.09 -10.03 -0.15
CA HIS A 249 -7.77 -8.61 0.03
C HIS A 249 -8.88 -7.77 -0.61
N VAL A 250 -9.68 -7.08 0.21
CA VAL A 250 -10.74 -6.17 -0.26
C VAL A 250 -10.13 -4.80 -0.53
N LEU A 251 -10.14 -4.39 -1.80
CA LEU A 251 -9.46 -3.19 -2.27
C LEU A 251 -10.42 -2.26 -3.01
N GLY A 252 -10.19 -0.95 -2.88
CA GLY A 252 -10.76 0.04 -3.79
C GLY A 252 -10.12 -0.03 -5.18
N LYS A 253 -10.83 0.49 -6.20
CA LYS A 253 -10.34 0.55 -7.59
C LYS A 253 -8.97 1.22 -7.68
N ASP A 254 -8.76 2.30 -6.94
CA ASP A 254 -7.58 3.15 -7.05
C ASP A 254 -6.31 2.49 -6.45
N ASN A 255 -6.50 1.58 -5.49
CA ASN A 255 -5.41 0.84 -4.84
C ASN A 255 -5.02 -0.42 -5.60
N LEU A 256 -5.84 -0.87 -6.56
CA LEU A 256 -5.56 -2.05 -7.37
C LEU A 256 -4.24 -1.93 -8.12
N ARG A 257 -3.81 -0.71 -8.51
CA ARG A 257 -2.55 -0.48 -9.23
C ARG A 257 -1.34 -1.05 -8.46
N PHE A 258 -1.23 -0.77 -7.17
CA PHE A 258 -0.12 -1.25 -6.35
C PHE A 258 -0.21 -2.75 -6.07
N HIS A 259 -1.42 -3.27 -5.95
CA HIS A 259 -1.67 -4.69 -5.69
C HIS A 259 -1.50 -5.57 -6.93
N LYS A 260 -1.42 -4.97 -8.13
CA LYS A 260 -1.09 -5.65 -9.39
C LYS A 260 0.35 -5.39 -9.90
N GLY A 261 1.18 -4.73 -9.10
CA GLY A 261 2.58 -4.42 -9.46
C GLY A 261 2.77 -3.15 -10.30
N GLU A 262 1.74 -2.34 -10.50
CA GLU A 262 1.86 -1.03 -11.15
C GLU A 262 2.30 0.01 -10.11
N PHE A 263 3.62 0.06 -9.88
CA PHE A 263 4.25 1.13 -9.10
C PHE A 263 4.75 2.21 -10.06
N ARG A 264 4.33 3.45 -9.82
CA ARG A 264 4.96 4.61 -10.44
C ARG A 264 6.24 4.91 -9.65
N PRO A 265 7.39 5.13 -10.32
CA PRO A 265 8.60 5.54 -9.63
C PRO A 265 8.43 6.90 -8.94
#